data_AF-A0A540X4F0-F1
#
_entry.id   AF-A0A540X4F0-F1
#
_cell.length_a   1.000
_cell.length_b   1.000
_cell.length_c   1.000
_cell.angle_alpha   90.00
_cell.angle_beta   90.00
_cell.angle_gamma   90.00
#
_symmetry.space_group_name_H-M   'P 1'
#
loop_
_entity.id
_entity.type
_entity.pdbx_description
1 polymer ?
#
loop_
_entity_poly.entity_id
_entity_poly.type
_entity_poly.pdbx_seq_one_letter_code
_entity_poly.pdbx_strand_id
1 'polypeptide(L)'
;MRWFGLALALVLAGPVRAEDEVLDVAHATVTLQDGRTVAVSEGCWVSTRACLDTARDVRRLQVENEELRQHAGDAPLVKVLVALALGVGLGFTAARLAH
;
A
#
# COMPACT_ATOMS: atom_id res chain seq x y z
N MET A 1 -42.59 9.08 -11.64
CA MET A 1 -41.23 8.62 -12.02
C MET A 1 -40.11 9.11 -11.09
N ARG A 2 -40.13 10.34 -10.53
CA ARG A 2 -39.07 10.83 -9.63
C ARG A 2 -38.85 10.02 -8.34
N TRP A 3 -39.91 9.43 -7.77
CA TRP A 3 -39.87 8.73 -6.48
C TRP A 3 -39.20 7.36 -6.59
N PHE A 4 -39.36 6.68 -7.72
CA PHE A 4 -38.71 5.41 -7.99
C PHE A 4 -37.19 5.56 -8.11
N GLY A 5 -36.71 6.63 -8.74
CA GLY A 5 -35.27 6.91 -8.81
C GLY A 5 -34.66 7.17 -7.44
N LEU A 6 -35.40 7.84 -6.55
CA LEU A 6 -34.95 8.16 -5.20
C LEU A 6 -34.95 6.92 -4.29
N ALA A 7 -35.97 6.07 -4.38
CA ALA A 7 -36.01 4.79 -3.68
C ALA A 7 -34.91 3.83 -4.17
N LEU A 8 -34.66 3.77 -5.48
CA LEU A 8 -33.57 2.97 -6.06
C LEU A 8 -32.20 3.48 -5.61
N ALA A 9 -32.00 4.80 -5.57
CA ALA A 9 -30.77 5.40 -5.06
C ALA A 9 -30.56 5.09 -3.57
N LEU A 10 -31.63 5.04 -2.76
CA LEU A 10 -31.55 4.69 -1.35
C LEU A 10 -31.20 3.21 -1.12
N VAL A 11 -31.71 2.32 -1.97
CA VAL A 11 -31.40 0.87 -1.93
C VAL A 11 -29.99 0.58 -2.44
N LEU A 12 -29.51 1.33 -3.44
CA LEU A 12 -28.13 1.28 -3.93
C LEU A 12 -27.13 1.93 -2.95
N ALA A 13 -27.58 2.92 -2.17
CA ALA A 13 -26.86 3.42 -1.00
C ALA A 13 -27.02 2.47 0.19
N GLY A 14 -26.88 1.16 -0.07
CA GLY A 14 -26.88 0.11 0.93
C GLY A 14 -25.94 0.47 2.08
N PRO A 15 -26.19 -0.09 3.29
CA PRO A 15 -25.45 0.29 4.48
C PRO A 15 -23.96 0.15 4.18
N VAL A 16 -23.25 1.28 4.15
CA VAL A 16 -21.79 1.32 4.18
C VAL A 16 -21.43 0.69 5.51
N ARG A 17 -21.28 -0.63 5.49
CA ARG A 17 -20.77 -1.37 6.63
C ARG A 17 -19.31 -1.01 6.70
N ALA A 18 -18.99 -0.09 7.59
CA ALA A 18 -17.65 0.17 8.04
C ALA A 18 -17.20 -1.04 8.87
N GLU A 19 -16.96 -2.18 8.21
CA GLU A 19 -16.40 -3.37 8.85
C GLU A 19 -14.90 -3.19 9.18
N ASP A 20 -14.27 -2.15 8.63
CA ASP A 20 -12.86 -1.79 8.82
C ASP A 20 -12.69 -0.31 9.21
N GLU A 21 -13.49 0.19 10.15
CA GLU A 21 -13.31 1.54 10.69
C GLU A 21 -12.03 1.60 11.53
N VAL A 22 -10.93 1.93 10.86
CA VAL A 22 -9.66 2.36 11.45
C VAL A 22 -9.93 3.67 12.16
N LEU A 23 -9.97 3.65 13.49
CA LEU A 23 -10.13 4.88 14.28
C LEU A 23 -8.74 5.47 14.52
N ASP A 24 -8.48 6.62 13.92
CA ASP A 24 -7.29 7.40 14.24
C ASP A 24 -7.50 8.05 15.61
N VAL A 25 -6.70 7.65 16.57
CA VAL A 25 -6.82 8.08 17.96
C VAL A 25 -5.74 9.11 18.23
N ALA A 26 -6.19 10.37 18.22
CA ALA A 26 -5.39 11.45 18.75
C ALA A 26 -5.13 11.21 20.23
N HIS A 27 -6.12 11.02 21.10
CA HIS A 27 -5.88 10.73 22.53
C HIS A 27 -6.96 9.75 23.07
N ALA A 28 -6.56 8.70 23.78
CA ALA A 28 -7.50 7.79 24.46
C ALA A 28 -6.94 7.20 25.75
N THR A 29 -7.84 6.77 26.64
CA THR A 29 -7.51 6.05 27.87
C THR A 29 -8.00 4.61 27.74
N VAL A 30 -7.07 3.66 27.77
CA VAL A 30 -7.37 2.22 27.66
C VAL A 30 -7.35 1.61 29.05
N THR A 31 -8.46 0.99 29.45
CA THR A 31 -8.53 0.12 30.63
C THR A 31 -8.10 -1.29 30.24
N LEU A 32 -6.97 -1.75 30.77
CA LEU A 32 -6.53 -3.14 30.64
C LEU A 32 -7.42 -4.05 31.47
N GLN A 33 -7.44 -5.35 31.11
CA GLN A 33 -8.26 -6.34 31.81
C GLN A 33 -7.84 -6.56 33.28
N ASP A 34 -6.65 -6.13 33.65
CA ASP A 34 -6.15 -6.12 35.03
C ASP A 34 -6.54 -4.86 35.81
N GLY A 35 -7.38 -3.99 35.24
CA GLY A 35 -7.89 -2.77 35.85
C GLY A 35 -6.95 -1.56 35.75
N ARG A 36 -5.76 -1.72 35.16
CA ARG A 36 -4.86 -0.58 34.92
C ARG A 36 -5.38 0.31 33.79
N THR A 37 -5.11 1.60 33.87
CA THR A 37 -5.42 2.54 32.80
C THR A 37 -4.14 3.06 32.16
N VAL A 38 -4.11 3.09 30.83
CA VAL A 38 -2.98 3.60 30.05
C VAL A 38 -3.50 4.69 29.12
N ALA A 39 -2.91 5.88 29.23
CA ALA A 39 -3.16 6.96 28.29
C ALA A 39 -2.33 6.72 27.03
N VAL A 40 -2.99 6.73 25.87
CA VAL A 40 -2.39 6.60 24.55
C VAL A 40 -2.57 7.94 23.87
N SER A 41 -1.45 8.61 23.61
CA SER A 41 -1.40 10.00 23.15
C SER A 41 -1.37 10.14 21.63
N GLU A 42 -1.13 9.04 20.90
CA GLU A 42 -1.14 8.93 19.44
C GLU A 42 -1.27 7.44 19.06
N GLY A 43 -2.06 7.08 18.06
CA GLY A 43 -2.12 5.72 17.53
C GLY A 43 -3.37 5.39 16.73
N CYS A 44 -3.40 4.21 16.13
CA CYS A 44 -4.53 3.74 15.33
C CYS A 44 -5.19 2.55 16.02
N TRP A 45 -6.50 2.62 16.24
CA TRP A 45 -7.28 1.50 16.75
C TRP A 45 -7.82 0.70 15.58
N VAL A 46 -7.42 -0.57 15.54
CA VAL A 46 -7.80 -1.51 14.49
C VAL A 46 -8.46 -2.72 15.15
N SER A 47 -9.44 -3.32 14.47
CA SER A 47 -10.03 -4.57 14.93
C SER A 47 -8.96 -5.66 15.07
N THR A 48 -9.11 -6.56 16.05
CA THR A 48 -8.14 -7.65 16.26
C THR A 48 -7.97 -8.52 15.01
N ARG A 49 -9.03 -8.67 14.20
CA ARG A 49 -8.97 -9.39 12.93
C ARG A 49 -8.06 -8.68 11.93
N ALA A 50 -8.30 -7.39 11.68
CA ALA A 50 -7.49 -6.60 10.75
C ALA A 50 -6.03 -6.48 11.19
N CYS A 51 -5.74 -6.43 12.50
CA CYS A 51 -4.37 -6.50 13.03
C CYS A 51 -3.69 -7.84 12.70
N LEU A 52 -4.39 -8.97 12.92
CA LEU A 52 -3.86 -10.31 12.64
C LEU A 52 -3.70 -10.57 11.13
N ASP A 53 -4.62 -10.09 10.31
CA ASP A 53 -4.57 -10.23 8.87
C ASP A 53 -3.44 -9.38 8.28
N THR A 54 -3.29 -8.12 8.72
CA THR A 54 -2.14 -7.28 8.33
C THR A 54 -0.81 -7.91 8.72
N ALA A 55 -0.70 -8.50 9.92
CA ALA A 55 0.52 -9.16 10.36
C ALA A 55 0.87 -10.39 9.49
N ARG A 56 -0.14 -11.14 9.04
CA ARG A 56 0.06 -12.28 8.12
C ARG A 56 0.49 -11.79 6.74
N ASP A 57 -0.14 -10.74 6.24
CA ASP A 57 0.16 -10.17 4.93
C ASP A 57 1.56 -9.56 4.88
N VAL A 58 1.97 -8.83 5.92
CA VAL A 58 3.34 -8.32 6.05
C VAL A 58 4.35 -9.46 6.02
N ARG A 59 4.09 -10.55 6.75
CA ARG A 59 4.99 -11.70 6.78
C ARG A 59 5.08 -12.40 5.42
N ARG A 60 3.94 -12.56 4.73
CA ARG A 60 3.90 -13.12 3.39
C ARG A 60 4.67 -12.25 2.40
N LEU A 61 4.40 -10.94 2.40
CA LEU A 61 5.07 -9.98 1.53
C LEU A 61 6.57 -9.93 1.81
N GLN A 62 7.00 -10.06 3.06
CA GLN A 62 8.43 -10.14 3.38
C GLN A 62 9.10 -11.37 2.76
N VAL A 63 8.44 -12.53 2.79
CA VAL A 63 8.95 -13.75 2.14
C VAL A 63 9.01 -13.57 0.62
N GLU A 64 7.93 -13.06 0.01
CA GLU A 64 7.89 -12.80 -1.43
C GLU A 64 8.95 -11.75 -1.85
N ASN A 65 9.17 -10.71 -1.05
CA ASN A 65 10.19 -9.69 -1.35
C ASN A 65 11.61 -10.26 -1.24
N GLU A 66 11.86 -11.14 -0.27
CA GLU A 66 13.15 -11.79 -0.12
C GLU A 66 13.43 -12.76 -1.27
N GLU A 67 12.42 -13.51 -1.71
CA GLU A 67 12.50 -14.33 -2.92
C GLU A 67 12.76 -13.46 -4.16
N LEU A 68 12.07 -12.33 -4.31
CA LEU A 68 12.32 -11.38 -5.41
C LEU A 68 13.72 -10.79 -5.35
N ARG A 69 14.25 -10.48 -4.16
CA ARG A 69 15.64 -10.00 -4.01
C ARG A 69 16.66 -11.06 -4.40
N GLN A 70 16.40 -12.32 -4.08
CA GLN A 70 17.25 -13.44 -4.50
C GLN A 70 17.21 -13.66 -6.01
N HIS A 71 16.04 -13.47 -6.64
CA HIS A 71 15.87 -13.59 -8.10
C HIS A 71 16.25 -12.33 -8.88
N ALA A 72 16.26 -11.16 -8.23
CA ALA A 72 16.76 -9.90 -8.76
C ALA A 72 18.29 -9.84 -8.76
N GLY A 73 18.96 -10.99 -8.55
CA GLY A 73 20.40 -11.18 -8.63
C GLY A 73 21.00 -10.30 -9.71
N ASP A 74 21.78 -9.32 -9.23
CA ASP A 74 22.48 -8.26 -9.94
C ASP A 74 22.01 -8.07 -11.38
N ALA A 75 21.07 -7.12 -11.59
CA ALA A 75 20.85 -6.56 -12.91
C ALA A 75 22.23 -6.25 -13.51
N PRO A 76 22.67 -6.98 -14.55
CA PRO A 76 24.07 -7.06 -14.88
C PRO A 76 24.50 -5.67 -15.30
N LEU A 77 25.31 -5.02 -14.46
CA LEU A 77 25.78 -3.64 -14.62
C LEU A 77 26.33 -3.40 -16.04
N VAL A 78 26.92 -4.45 -16.60
CA VAL A 78 27.40 -4.53 -17.99
C VAL A 78 26.28 -4.29 -19.01
N LYS A 79 25.09 -4.90 -18.88
CA LYS A 79 23.97 -4.66 -19.80
C LYS A 79 23.44 -3.23 -19.69
N VAL A 80 23.42 -2.67 -18.48
CA VAL A 80 23.02 -1.26 -18.26
C VAL A 80 24.01 -0.31 -18.92
N LEU A 81 25.32 -0.55 -18.75
CA LEU A 81 26.38 0.26 -19.36
C LEU A 81 26.39 0.15 -20.89
N VAL A 82 26.18 -1.05 -21.45
CA VAL A 82 26.08 -1.25 -22.90
C VAL A 82 24.87 -0.53 -23.48
N ALA A 83 23.70 -0.62 -22.83
CA ALA A 83 22.50 0.10 -23.26
C ALA A 83 22.72 1.62 -23.22
N LEU A 84 23.37 2.13 -22.18
CA LEU A 84 23.73 3.55 -22.06
C LEU A 84 24.68 4.00 -23.17
N ALA A 85 25.75 3.23 -23.42
CA ALA A 85 26.72 3.54 -24.47
C ALA A 85 26.10 3.52 -25.87
N LEU A 86 25.20 2.57 -26.14
CA LEU A 86 24.45 2.50 -27.41
C LEU A 86 23.47 3.67 -27.53
N GLY A 87 22.75 4.02 -26.47
CA GLY A 87 21.83 5.16 -26.46
C GLY A 87 22.54 6.50 -26.71
N VAL A 88 23.68 6.73 -26.05
CA VAL A 88 24.50 7.93 -26.26
C VAL A 88 25.13 7.93 -27.65
N GLY A 89 25.65 6.79 -28.10
CA GLY A 89 26.26 6.65 -29.43
C GLY A 89 25.26 6.92 -30.56
N LEU A 90 24.05 6.36 -30.47
CA LEU A 90 22.99 6.58 -31.45
C LEU A 90 22.43 8.01 -31.39
N GLY A 91 22.30 8.60 -30.20
CA GLY A 91 21.91 10.00 -30.05
C GLY A 91 22.93 10.95 -30.66
N PHE A 92 24.23 10.66 -30.50
CA PHE A 92 25.32 11.44 -31.08
C PHE A 92 25.37 11.34 -32.61
N THR A 93 25.24 10.13 -33.17
CA THR A 93 25.23 9.94 -34.63
C THR A 93 24.01 10.57 -35.29
N ALA A 94 22.83 10.46 -34.67
CA ALA A 94 21.63 11.14 -35.14
C ALA A 94 21.77 12.67 -35.10
N ALA A 95 22.32 13.22 -34.01
CA ALA A 95 22.59 14.66 -33.91
C ALA A 95 23.61 15.16 -34.95
N ARG A 96 24.59 14.32 -35.31
CA ARG A 96 25.59 14.62 -36.36
C ARG A 96 25.04 14.57 -37.79
N LEU A 97 23.96 13.81 -38.02
CA LEU A 97 23.29 13.70 -39.33
C LEU A 97 22.21 14.76 -39.52
N ALA A 98 21.70 15.33 -38.43
CA ALA A 98 20.70 16.41 -38.43
C ALA A 98 21.32 17.82 -38.53
N HIS A 99 22.65 17.92 -38.59
CA HIS A 99 23.42 19.15 -38.72
C HIS A 99 24.17 19.19 -40.05
#